data_AF-A0A523XSD0-F1
#
_entry.id   AF-A0A523XSD0-F1
#
_cell.length_a   1.000
_cell.length_b   1.000
_cell.length_c   1.000
_cell.angle_alpha   90.00
_cell.angle_beta   90.00
_cell.angle_gamma   90.00
#
_symmetry.space_group_name_H-M   'P 1'
#
loop_
_entity.id
_entity.type
_entity.pdbx_description
1 polymer ?
#
loop_
_entity_poly.entity_id
_entity_poly.type
_entity_poly.pdbx_seq_one_letter_code
_entity_poly.pdbx_strand_id
1 'polypeptide(L)'
;MSYILWDVSSEGVFPISIMSLFGSPIIIWFTGDALTNTLTLEDQDSLSSFLDSGGNLLLTGQNIGQDIGDSLFYSDYLHSVFNLPTTNDHTIDGHPGDEIGDGLTILTAGSPGAGNQISQDIISPDSVADTVLMYSPLDCAGIKYDSGTYKVVYFGFGFEGIASRPAQGYDSNWFVLKRVLHWFDESIVVVDEDNSYFHPEGRSRFLLSVSPNPFRRDAVVTFEVPALEAQEVSLRVYDVSGRQVSSVWTQAKGRVKSGVNRIVWNGSDVMGERLKSGIYFLKLGTGSKSIVSKVVILR
;
A
#
# COMPACT_ATOMS: atom_id res chain seq x y z
N MET A 1 3.12 -2.61 10.62
CA MET A 1 2.72 -1.54 9.68
C MET A 1 1.21 -1.54 9.59
N SER A 2 0.57 -0.37 9.53
CA SER A 2 -0.87 -0.27 9.27
C SER A 2 -1.10 0.13 7.83
N TYR A 3 -2.09 -0.45 7.18
CA TYR A 3 -2.49 -0.09 5.82
C TYR A 3 -3.97 0.25 5.76
N ILE A 4 -4.36 0.92 4.69
CA ILE A 4 -5.75 1.12 4.32
C ILE A 4 -5.97 0.43 3.00
N LEU A 5 -7.05 -0.34 2.89
CA LEU A 5 -7.52 -0.86 1.61
C LEU A 5 -8.43 0.19 0.97
N TRP A 6 -8.28 0.42 -0.33
CA TRP A 6 -9.14 1.29 -1.12
C TRP A 6 -9.51 0.58 -2.42
N ASP A 7 -10.80 0.44 -2.69
CA ASP A 7 -11.31 -0.17 -3.92
C ASP A 7 -11.84 0.93 -4.85
N VAL A 8 -11.08 1.23 -5.91
CA VAL A 8 -11.41 2.31 -6.85
C VAL A 8 -12.76 2.09 -7.52
N SER A 9 -13.17 0.83 -7.74
CA SER A 9 -14.43 0.51 -8.41
C SER A 9 -15.67 0.86 -7.58
N SER A 10 -15.55 0.84 -6.25
CA SER A 10 -16.66 1.08 -5.32
C SER A 10 -16.50 2.37 -4.50
N GLU A 11 -15.28 2.87 -4.33
CA GLU A 11 -14.94 4.05 -3.53
C GLU A 11 -14.48 5.25 -4.38
N GLY A 12 -14.24 5.06 -5.68
CA GLY A 12 -13.78 6.10 -6.61
C GLY A 12 -12.29 6.36 -6.51
N VAL A 13 -11.81 7.48 -7.06
CA VAL A 13 -10.39 7.83 -7.03
C VAL A 13 -9.89 8.02 -5.60
N PHE A 14 -8.71 7.47 -5.33
CA PHE A 14 -8.11 7.57 -4.01
C PHE A 14 -7.79 9.03 -3.64
N PRO A 15 -8.25 9.53 -2.47
CA PRO A 15 -8.09 10.93 -2.11
C PRO A 15 -6.67 11.24 -1.60
N ILE A 16 -5.76 11.63 -2.50
CA ILE A 16 -4.33 11.74 -2.17
C ILE A 16 -3.99 12.70 -1.02
N SER A 17 -4.85 13.68 -0.76
CA SER A 17 -4.72 14.61 0.37
C SER A 17 -4.54 13.91 1.73
N ILE A 18 -5.06 12.69 1.89
CA ILE A 18 -4.95 11.91 3.12
C ILE A 18 -3.59 11.21 3.28
N MET A 19 -2.73 11.19 2.25
CA MET A 19 -1.38 10.63 2.37
C MET A 19 -0.50 11.40 3.35
N SER A 20 -0.77 12.71 3.53
CA SER A 20 -0.16 13.54 4.58
C SER A 20 -0.42 13.03 6.01
N LEU A 21 -1.38 12.12 6.18
CA LEU A 21 -1.66 11.50 7.48
C LEU A 21 -0.66 10.37 7.81
N PHE A 22 0.07 9.83 6.83
CA PHE A 22 1.03 8.75 6.96
C PHE A 22 2.46 9.29 7.11
N GLY A 23 3.31 8.59 7.88
CA GLY A 23 4.70 9.01 8.10
C GLY A 23 5.64 8.68 6.93
N SER A 24 5.43 7.53 6.31
CA SER A 24 6.15 7.08 5.10
C SER A 24 5.07 6.62 4.10
N PRO A 25 4.66 7.50 3.17
CA PRO A 25 3.49 7.26 2.36
C PRO A 25 3.84 6.33 1.17
N ILE A 26 3.31 5.12 1.21
CA ILE A 26 3.48 4.10 0.18
C ILE A 26 2.10 3.71 -0.37
N ILE A 27 1.96 3.66 -1.69
CA ILE A 27 0.81 3.10 -2.39
C ILE A 27 1.24 1.80 -3.06
N ILE A 28 0.45 0.75 -2.86
CA ILE A 28 0.52 -0.48 -3.67
C ILE A 28 -0.75 -0.49 -4.50
N TRP A 29 -0.59 -0.29 -5.81
CA TRP A 29 -1.69 -0.27 -6.77
C TRP A 29 -1.70 -1.57 -7.56
N PHE A 30 -2.80 -2.30 -7.44
CA PHE A 30 -2.96 -3.62 -8.03
C PHE A 30 -4.16 -3.65 -8.97
N THR A 31 -3.93 -3.93 -10.25
CA THR A 31 -4.98 -3.95 -11.28
C THR A 31 -5.46 -5.36 -11.65
N GLY A 32 -4.76 -6.40 -11.18
CA GLY A 32 -5.10 -7.80 -11.44
C GLY A 32 -5.13 -8.14 -12.93
N ASP A 33 -6.25 -8.68 -13.38
CA ASP A 33 -6.51 -9.11 -14.75
C ASP A 33 -7.30 -8.07 -15.58
N ALA A 34 -7.36 -6.81 -15.10
CA ALA A 34 -8.00 -5.72 -15.84
C ALA A 34 -7.37 -5.57 -17.23
N LEU A 35 -8.22 -5.54 -18.27
CA LEU A 35 -7.78 -5.39 -19.67
C LEU A 35 -7.69 -3.93 -20.14
N THR A 36 -8.53 -3.07 -19.56
CA THR A 36 -8.66 -1.65 -19.90
C THR A 36 -9.05 -0.88 -18.65
N ASN A 37 -8.77 0.43 -18.62
CA ASN A 37 -8.92 1.25 -17.42
C ASN A 37 -8.11 0.68 -16.24
N THR A 38 -6.93 0.13 -16.54
CA THR A 38 -5.96 -0.31 -15.54
C THR A 38 -5.58 0.86 -14.63
N LEU A 39 -5.37 2.03 -15.24
CA LEU A 39 -5.35 3.34 -14.58
C LEU A 39 -6.09 4.35 -15.47
N THR A 40 -7.20 4.91 -14.96
CA THR A 40 -7.88 6.01 -15.64
C THR A 40 -7.00 7.28 -15.65
N LEU A 41 -7.34 8.27 -16.48
CA LEU A 41 -6.62 9.56 -16.47
C LEU A 41 -6.68 10.23 -15.07
N GLU A 42 -7.79 10.10 -14.35
CA GLU A 42 -7.92 10.65 -13.00
C GLU A 42 -7.02 9.91 -11.99
N ASP A 43 -6.84 8.59 -12.15
CA ASP A 43 -5.89 7.82 -11.36
C ASP A 43 -4.44 8.23 -11.67
N GLN A 44 -4.11 8.41 -12.95
CA GLN A 44 -2.79 8.86 -13.40
C GLN A 44 -2.45 10.25 -12.85
N ASP A 45 -3.38 11.21 -12.90
CA ASP A 45 -3.20 12.56 -12.34
C ASP A 45 -3.02 12.54 -10.82
N SER A 46 -3.81 11.71 -10.13
CA SER A 46 -3.74 11.55 -8.67
C SER A 46 -2.41 10.90 -8.23
N LEU A 47 -1.96 9.86 -8.93
CA LEU A 47 -0.68 9.18 -8.67
C LEU A 47 0.52 10.05 -9.08
N SER A 48 0.40 10.87 -10.12
CA SER A 48 1.41 11.86 -10.46
C SER A 48 1.61 12.85 -9.31
N SER A 49 0.52 13.42 -8.80
CA SER A 49 0.53 14.34 -7.65
C SER A 49 1.09 13.70 -6.37
N PHE A 50 0.83 12.40 -6.19
CA PHE A 50 1.38 11.61 -5.09
C PHE A 50 2.90 11.50 -5.15
N LEU A 51 3.42 11.13 -6.32
CA LEU A 51 4.85 10.96 -6.56
C LEU A 51 5.56 12.31 -6.47
N ASP A 52 5.00 13.37 -7.05
CA ASP A 52 5.52 14.75 -6.90
C ASP A 52 5.62 15.21 -5.43
N SER A 53 4.79 14.65 -4.56
CA SER A 53 4.78 14.94 -3.12
C SER A 53 5.74 14.04 -2.31
N GLY A 54 6.59 13.26 -2.98
CA GLY A 54 7.58 12.35 -2.38
C GLY A 54 7.02 11.00 -1.93
N GLY A 55 5.93 10.56 -2.57
CA GLY A 55 5.34 9.24 -2.34
C GLY A 55 6.13 8.10 -2.99
N ASN A 56 5.90 6.86 -2.53
CA ASN A 56 6.46 5.67 -3.17
C ASN A 56 5.35 4.77 -3.72
N LEU A 57 5.49 4.27 -4.94
CA LEU A 57 4.47 3.47 -5.64
C LEU A 57 5.01 2.10 -6.07
N LEU A 58 4.34 1.04 -5.63
CA LEU A 58 4.40 -0.25 -6.31
C LEU A 58 3.17 -0.35 -7.22
N LEU A 59 3.37 -0.41 -8.53
CA LEU A 59 2.33 -0.68 -9.51
C LEU A 59 2.49 -2.10 -10.07
N THR A 60 1.41 -2.87 -10.10
CA THR A 60 1.47 -4.25 -10.56
C THR A 60 0.13 -4.72 -11.11
N GLY A 61 0.21 -5.51 -12.17
CA GLY A 61 -0.95 -6.07 -12.85
C GLY A 61 -0.61 -6.47 -14.27
N GLN A 62 -1.57 -7.14 -14.89
CA GLN A 62 -1.49 -7.53 -16.30
C GLN A 62 -2.04 -6.40 -17.18
N ASN A 63 -1.62 -6.37 -18.45
CA ASN A 63 -2.09 -5.42 -19.48
C ASN A 63 -1.85 -3.92 -19.20
N ILE A 64 -1.15 -3.53 -18.14
CA ILE A 64 -0.96 -2.10 -17.81
C ILE A 64 -0.19 -1.40 -18.93
N GLY A 65 0.90 -1.99 -19.41
CA GLY A 65 1.68 -1.45 -20.52
C GLY A 65 0.89 -1.45 -21.83
N GLN A 66 0.10 -2.50 -22.06
CA GLN A 66 -0.77 -2.56 -23.24
C GLN A 66 -1.86 -1.47 -23.23
N ASP A 67 -2.42 -1.14 -22.07
CA ASP A 67 -3.52 -0.18 -21.91
C ASP A 67 -3.04 1.27 -21.88
N ILE A 68 -2.00 1.58 -21.09
CA ILE A 68 -1.54 2.96 -20.84
C ILE A 68 -0.10 3.24 -21.30
N GLY A 69 0.54 2.34 -22.05
CA GLY A 69 1.95 2.45 -22.45
C GLY A 69 2.31 3.70 -23.27
N ASP A 70 1.32 4.30 -23.94
CA ASP A 70 1.48 5.56 -24.70
C ASP A 70 1.22 6.83 -23.86
N SER A 71 0.91 6.69 -22.56
CA SER A 71 0.63 7.81 -21.67
C SER A 71 1.90 8.48 -21.13
N LEU A 72 1.79 9.78 -20.81
CA LEU A 72 2.87 10.50 -20.14
C LEU A 72 3.13 9.97 -18.73
N PHE A 73 2.12 9.45 -18.03
CA PHE A 73 2.35 8.81 -16.73
C PHE A 73 3.30 7.61 -16.86
N TYR A 74 3.10 6.80 -17.90
CA TYR A 74 3.93 5.62 -18.15
C TYR A 74 5.38 5.99 -18.50
N SER A 75 5.59 7.01 -19.34
CA SER A 75 6.94 7.46 -19.70
C SER A 75 7.63 8.29 -18.62
N ASP A 76 6.92 9.22 -17.98
CA ASP A 76 7.52 10.28 -17.16
C ASP A 76 7.54 9.97 -15.66
N TYR A 77 6.68 9.04 -15.20
CA TYR A 77 6.63 8.62 -13.79
C TYR A 77 7.06 7.17 -13.58
N LEU A 78 6.63 6.26 -14.47
CA LEU A 78 7.09 4.87 -14.37
C LEU A 78 8.46 4.67 -14.99
N HIS A 79 8.89 5.53 -15.92
CA HIS A 79 10.14 5.36 -16.67
C HIS A 79 10.21 3.99 -17.36
N SER A 80 9.09 3.58 -17.93
CA SER A 80 8.90 2.30 -18.60
C SER A 80 8.56 2.49 -20.07
N VAL A 81 8.97 1.53 -20.90
CA VAL A 81 8.62 1.40 -22.31
C VAL A 81 7.87 0.09 -22.49
N PHE A 82 6.69 0.14 -23.09
CA PHE A 82 5.93 -1.06 -23.44
C PHE A 82 6.50 -1.66 -24.73
N ASN A 83 6.83 -2.95 -24.69
CA ASN A 83 7.39 -3.65 -25.85
C ASN A 83 6.37 -4.62 -26.48
N LEU A 84 5.84 -5.56 -25.70
CA LEU A 84 4.93 -6.61 -26.18
C LEU A 84 3.88 -6.97 -25.11
N PRO A 85 2.65 -7.32 -25.51
CA PRO A 85 1.53 -7.51 -24.58
C PRO A 85 1.55 -8.81 -23.79
N THR A 86 2.28 -9.83 -24.24
CA THR A 86 2.20 -11.16 -23.62
C THR A 86 3.46 -11.96 -23.85
N THR A 87 3.94 -12.59 -22.78
CA THR A 87 4.83 -13.74 -22.81
C THR A 87 4.17 -15.00 -22.21
N ASN A 88 4.56 -16.17 -22.71
CA ASN A 88 4.23 -17.47 -22.11
C ASN A 88 5.27 -17.91 -21.05
N ASP A 89 6.28 -17.07 -20.80
CA ASP A 89 7.29 -17.33 -19.78
C ASP A 89 6.70 -17.02 -18.41
N HIS A 90 6.58 -18.07 -17.59
CA HIS A 90 6.05 -17.99 -16.23
C HIS A 90 7.13 -18.11 -15.17
N THR A 91 8.39 -18.19 -15.60
CA THR A 91 9.57 -18.13 -14.72
C THR A 91 10.15 -16.74 -14.82
N ILE A 92 10.27 -16.08 -13.67
CA ILE A 92 10.77 -14.72 -13.55
C ILE A 92 12.00 -14.76 -12.64
N ASP A 93 13.14 -14.34 -13.17
CA ASP A 93 14.41 -14.30 -12.46
C ASP A 93 14.74 -12.86 -12.06
N GLY A 94 15.39 -12.74 -10.90
CA GLY A 94 15.98 -11.49 -10.44
C GLY A 94 17.05 -10.95 -11.37
N HIS A 95 17.08 -9.63 -11.60
CA HIS A 95 18.20 -9.01 -12.28
C HIS A 95 19.46 -9.06 -11.40
N PRO A 96 20.58 -9.63 -11.87
CA PRO A 96 21.79 -9.76 -11.06
C PRO A 96 22.31 -8.41 -10.54
N GLY A 97 22.55 -8.33 -9.24
CA GLY A 97 23.04 -7.12 -8.56
C GLY A 97 21.97 -6.08 -8.20
N ASP A 98 20.70 -6.26 -8.59
CA ASP A 98 19.60 -5.38 -8.20
C ASP A 98 19.18 -5.59 -6.72
N GLU A 99 18.98 -4.51 -5.97
CA GLU A 99 18.66 -4.55 -4.53
C GLU A 99 17.33 -5.24 -4.20
N ILE A 100 16.37 -5.27 -5.14
CA ILE A 100 15.09 -5.96 -5.01
C ILE A 100 15.15 -7.35 -5.68
N GLY A 101 15.72 -7.41 -6.89
CA GLY A 101 15.70 -8.55 -7.78
C GLY A 101 16.75 -9.61 -7.46
N ASP A 102 17.98 -9.23 -7.11
CA ASP A 102 19.14 -10.13 -7.15
C ASP A 102 18.91 -11.47 -6.44
N GLY A 103 19.13 -12.57 -7.16
CA GLY A 103 18.97 -13.93 -6.65
C GLY A 103 17.53 -14.43 -6.48
N LEU A 104 16.51 -13.64 -6.85
CA LEU A 104 15.12 -14.11 -6.83
C LEU A 104 14.85 -15.11 -7.95
N THR A 105 14.00 -16.10 -7.66
CA THR A 105 13.40 -16.97 -8.67
C THR A 105 11.92 -17.11 -8.38
N ILE A 106 11.07 -16.68 -9.29
CA ILE A 106 9.62 -16.54 -9.12
C ILE A 106 8.90 -17.39 -10.17
N LEU A 107 7.78 -17.98 -9.77
CA LEU A 107 6.89 -18.72 -10.66
C LEU A 107 5.47 -18.14 -10.63
N THR A 108 4.91 -17.80 -11.79
CA THR A 108 3.54 -17.24 -11.91
C THR A 108 2.49 -18.23 -12.40
N ALA A 109 2.91 -19.42 -12.84
CA ALA A 109 2.01 -20.49 -13.27
C ALA A 109 2.45 -21.89 -12.79
N GLY A 110 1.52 -22.84 -12.76
CA GLY A 110 1.77 -24.15 -12.14
C GLY A 110 1.96 -24.04 -10.63
N SER A 111 2.33 -25.13 -9.95
CA SER A 111 2.63 -25.07 -8.51
C SER A 111 4.09 -24.64 -8.30
N PRO A 112 4.41 -23.59 -7.53
CA PRO A 112 3.53 -22.92 -6.56
C PRO A 112 2.85 -21.60 -7.02
N GLY A 113 3.00 -21.18 -8.27
CA GLY A 113 2.35 -19.98 -8.82
C GLY A 113 0.81 -20.07 -8.86
N ALA A 114 0.15 -18.92 -9.07
CA ALA A 114 -1.30 -18.88 -9.09
C ALA A 114 -1.91 -19.42 -10.40
N GLY A 115 -1.17 -19.38 -11.51
CA GLY A 115 -1.65 -19.88 -12.81
C GLY A 115 -2.75 -19.03 -13.45
N ASN A 116 -2.85 -17.76 -13.06
CA ASN A 116 -3.83 -16.80 -13.55
C ASN A 116 -3.21 -15.65 -14.37
N GLN A 117 -1.91 -15.73 -14.66
CA GLN A 117 -1.21 -14.73 -15.48
C GLN A 117 -1.30 -15.12 -16.96
N ILE A 118 -2.15 -14.44 -17.72
CA ILE A 118 -2.46 -14.71 -19.13
C ILE A 118 -1.91 -13.59 -20.06
N SER A 119 -1.70 -12.38 -19.53
CA SER A 119 -1.25 -11.21 -20.30
C SER A 119 -0.16 -10.45 -19.54
N GLN A 120 1.00 -11.08 -19.45
CA GLN A 120 2.21 -10.54 -18.84
C GLN A 120 2.92 -9.64 -19.85
N ASP A 121 2.90 -8.32 -19.62
CA ASP A 121 3.53 -7.33 -20.49
C ASP A 121 5.05 -7.45 -20.44
N ILE A 122 5.69 -7.50 -21.60
CA ILE A 122 7.12 -7.29 -21.74
C ILE A 122 7.37 -5.79 -21.80
N ILE A 123 8.20 -5.31 -20.88
CA ILE A 123 8.53 -3.89 -20.72
C ILE A 123 10.04 -3.68 -20.83
N SER A 124 10.50 -2.43 -20.86
CA SER A 124 11.90 -2.05 -20.71
C SER A 124 12.01 -0.80 -19.85
N PRO A 125 13.07 -0.64 -19.04
CA PRO A 125 13.37 0.66 -18.46
C PRO A 125 13.78 1.63 -19.58
N ASP A 126 13.54 2.93 -19.35
CA ASP A 126 14.21 3.97 -20.12
C ASP A 126 15.69 4.15 -19.68
N SER A 127 16.33 5.25 -20.05
CA SER A 127 17.74 5.49 -19.71
C SER A 127 18.03 5.81 -18.23
N VAL A 128 17.01 6.04 -17.41
CA VAL A 128 17.18 6.43 -15.99
C VAL A 128 16.57 5.43 -15.01
N ALA A 129 15.73 4.50 -15.48
CA ALA A 129 15.24 3.37 -14.69
C ALA A 129 16.17 2.15 -14.77
N ASP A 130 16.03 1.27 -13.79
CA ASP A 130 16.77 0.02 -13.69
C ASP A 130 15.83 -1.18 -13.85
N THR A 131 16.35 -2.27 -14.42
CA THR A 131 15.66 -3.56 -14.47
C THR A 131 15.75 -4.27 -13.12
N VAL A 132 14.62 -4.78 -12.64
CA VAL A 132 14.49 -5.54 -11.38
C VAL A 132 14.27 -7.02 -11.63
N LEU A 133 13.37 -7.34 -12.56
CA LEU A 133 12.92 -8.70 -12.84
C LEU A 133 12.96 -8.97 -14.35
N MET A 134 13.25 -10.21 -14.70
CA MET A 134 13.37 -10.70 -16.08
C MET A 134 12.50 -11.93 -16.26
N TYR A 135 11.65 -11.97 -17.28
CA TYR A 135 11.14 -13.24 -17.81
C TYR A 135 12.33 -14.03 -18.37
N SER A 136 12.49 -15.25 -17.87
CA SER A 136 13.61 -16.09 -18.28
C SER A 136 13.44 -16.49 -19.75
N PRO A 137 14.41 -16.21 -20.64
CA PRO A 137 15.78 -15.82 -20.33
C PRO A 137 16.15 -14.32 -20.46
N LEU A 138 15.36 -13.45 -21.10
CA LEU A 138 15.87 -12.13 -21.54
C LEU A 138 14.88 -10.96 -21.50
N ASP A 139 13.59 -11.18 -21.37
CA ASP A 139 12.61 -10.09 -21.48
C ASP A 139 12.40 -9.43 -20.11
N CYS A 140 12.35 -8.10 -20.04
CA CYS A 140 12.19 -7.41 -18.76
C CYS A 140 10.74 -7.51 -18.26
N ALA A 141 10.57 -7.96 -17.02
CA ALA A 141 9.29 -8.19 -16.33
C ALA A 141 8.99 -7.13 -15.27
N GLY A 142 10.01 -6.40 -14.81
CA GLY A 142 9.86 -5.39 -13.79
C GLY A 142 10.99 -4.40 -13.77
N ILE A 143 10.66 -3.15 -13.46
CA ILE A 143 11.58 -2.02 -13.40
C ILE A 143 11.43 -1.28 -12.07
N LYS A 144 12.43 -0.48 -11.73
CA LYS A 144 12.38 0.49 -10.65
C LYS A 144 12.99 1.82 -11.09
N TYR A 145 12.60 2.88 -10.40
CA TYR A 145 13.21 4.19 -10.57
C TYR A 145 13.18 4.98 -9.26
N ASP A 146 14.29 5.64 -8.97
CA ASP A 146 14.46 6.56 -7.83
C ASP A 146 14.88 7.93 -8.36
N SER A 147 13.97 8.91 -8.25
CA SER A 147 14.27 10.29 -8.65
C SER A 147 15.01 11.09 -7.58
N GLY A 148 15.19 10.53 -6.38
CA GLY A 148 15.57 11.24 -5.17
C GLY A 148 14.41 12.01 -4.51
N THR A 149 13.27 12.16 -5.20
CA THR A 149 12.03 12.71 -4.63
C THR A 149 11.03 11.61 -4.34
N TYR A 150 10.81 10.73 -5.31
CA TYR A 150 9.89 9.59 -5.26
C TYR A 150 10.56 8.34 -5.78
N LYS A 151 10.01 7.18 -5.38
CA LYS A 151 10.42 5.88 -5.90
C LYS A 151 9.25 5.13 -6.49
N VAL A 152 9.50 4.42 -7.59
CA VAL A 152 8.54 3.52 -8.22
C VAL A 152 9.14 2.13 -8.41
N VAL A 153 8.28 1.13 -8.26
CA VAL A 153 8.52 -0.23 -8.76
C VAL A 153 7.30 -0.60 -9.61
N TYR A 154 7.54 -1.05 -10.83
CA TYR A 154 6.48 -1.48 -11.73
C TYR A 154 6.75 -2.90 -12.23
N PHE A 155 5.74 -3.77 -12.10
CA PHE A 155 5.75 -5.12 -12.65
C PHE A 155 4.77 -5.23 -13.81
N GLY A 156 5.24 -5.74 -14.97
CA GLY A 156 4.41 -6.05 -16.15
C GLY A 156 3.50 -7.27 -15.97
N PHE A 157 3.47 -7.84 -14.76
CA PHE A 157 2.60 -8.94 -14.38
C PHE A 157 1.94 -8.64 -13.04
N GLY A 158 0.91 -9.41 -12.73
CA GLY A 158 0.20 -9.36 -11.46
C GLY A 158 0.98 -10.00 -10.32
N PHE A 159 1.21 -9.23 -9.26
CA PHE A 159 1.87 -9.67 -8.04
C PHE A 159 1.14 -10.82 -7.31
N GLU A 160 -0.18 -10.90 -7.44
CA GLU A 160 -1.01 -12.03 -6.99
C GLU A 160 -0.69 -13.34 -7.72
N GLY A 161 -0.04 -13.27 -8.89
CA GLY A 161 0.47 -14.42 -9.63
C GLY A 161 1.57 -15.18 -8.89
N ILE A 162 2.32 -14.49 -8.02
CA ILE A 162 3.45 -15.04 -7.26
C ILE A 162 2.95 -15.93 -6.13
N ALA A 163 3.61 -17.07 -5.94
CA ALA A 163 3.34 -18.00 -4.85
C ALA A 163 3.26 -17.33 -3.47
N SER A 164 2.23 -17.65 -2.69
CA SER A 164 2.09 -17.11 -1.33
C SER A 164 3.00 -17.77 -0.29
N ARG A 165 3.77 -18.80 -0.66
CA ARG A 165 4.71 -19.48 0.25
C ARG A 165 5.95 -19.91 -0.52
N PRO A 166 7.15 -19.85 0.10
CA PRO A 166 8.34 -20.40 -0.52
C PRO A 166 8.14 -21.88 -0.81
N ALA A 167 8.35 -22.30 -2.04
CA ALA A 167 8.13 -23.68 -2.43
C ALA A 167 9.03 -24.04 -3.61
N GLN A 168 9.63 -25.24 -3.53
CA GLN A 168 10.37 -25.85 -4.65
C GLN A 168 11.51 -24.98 -5.22
N GLY A 169 12.12 -24.12 -4.40
CA GLY A 169 13.19 -23.21 -4.83
C GLY A 169 12.71 -21.88 -5.40
N TYR A 170 11.40 -21.60 -5.35
CA TYR A 170 10.81 -20.32 -5.75
C TYR A 170 10.48 -19.45 -4.53
N ASP A 171 10.69 -18.15 -4.68
CA ASP A 171 10.42 -17.11 -3.69
C ASP A 171 8.93 -16.76 -3.60
N SER A 172 8.50 -16.35 -2.40
CA SER A 172 7.11 -15.98 -2.14
C SER A 172 6.84 -14.50 -2.42
N ASN A 173 5.56 -14.19 -2.63
CA ASN A 173 5.07 -12.81 -2.74
C ASN A 173 5.45 -11.98 -1.50
N TRP A 174 5.40 -12.57 -0.31
CA TRP A 174 5.85 -11.93 0.94
C TRP A 174 7.32 -11.51 0.85
N PHE A 175 8.20 -12.37 0.33
CA PHE A 175 9.62 -12.05 0.25
C PHE A 175 9.91 -10.96 -0.78
N VAL A 176 9.23 -10.99 -1.92
CA VAL A 176 9.31 -9.94 -2.94
C VAL A 176 8.83 -8.59 -2.37
N LEU A 177 7.64 -8.56 -1.75
CA LEU A 177 7.10 -7.33 -1.16
C LEU A 177 7.97 -6.82 -0.01
N LYS A 178 8.57 -7.71 0.78
CA LYS A 178 9.53 -7.33 1.82
C LYS A 178 10.70 -6.55 1.23
N ARG A 179 11.27 -7.00 0.12
CA ARG A 179 12.40 -6.31 -0.56
C ARG A 179 11.96 -4.97 -1.17
N VAL A 180 10.79 -4.93 -1.82
CA VAL A 180 10.22 -3.67 -2.35
C VAL A 180 10.01 -2.63 -1.25
N LEU A 181 9.37 -3.01 -0.14
CA LEU A 181 9.12 -2.10 0.98
C LEU A 181 10.41 -1.61 1.63
N HIS A 182 11.40 -2.50 1.80
CA HIS A 182 12.71 -2.11 2.33
C HIS A 182 13.46 -1.16 1.38
N TRP A 183 13.33 -1.35 0.06
CA TRP A 183 13.94 -0.46 -0.92
C TRP A 183 13.27 0.92 -0.96
N PHE A 184 11.96 0.99 -0.75
CA PHE A 184 11.26 2.26 -0.56
C PHE A 184 11.74 3.00 0.68
N ASP A 185 11.84 2.30 1.81
CA ASP A 185 12.22 2.89 3.09
C ASP A 185 12.88 1.83 3.99
N GLU A 186 14.19 1.95 4.17
CA GLU A 186 15.01 1.02 4.96
C GLU A 186 14.60 0.97 6.45
N SER A 187 13.84 1.96 6.93
CA SER A 187 13.31 1.97 8.29
C SER A 187 12.11 1.02 8.47
N ILE A 188 11.54 0.50 7.38
CA ILE A 188 10.44 -0.46 7.42
C ILE A 188 10.97 -1.83 7.86
N VAL A 189 10.68 -2.18 9.10
CA VAL A 189 10.93 -3.53 9.64
C VAL A 189 9.77 -4.45 9.28
N VAL A 190 9.96 -5.29 8.26
CA VAL A 190 9.04 -6.37 7.90
C VAL A 190 9.34 -7.61 8.77
N VAL A 191 8.32 -8.15 9.43
CA VAL A 191 8.47 -9.33 10.31
C VAL A 191 8.44 -10.61 9.48
N ASP A 192 9.33 -11.56 9.77
CA ASP A 192 9.42 -12.85 9.08
C ASP A 192 8.10 -13.64 9.14
N GLU A 193 7.75 -14.26 8.00
CA GLU A 193 6.50 -14.99 7.78
C GLU A 193 6.26 -16.14 8.78
N ASP A 194 7.34 -16.86 9.15
CA ASP A 194 7.31 -17.98 10.10
C ASP A 194 7.15 -17.56 11.58
N ASN A 195 7.29 -16.27 11.89
CA ASN A 195 7.23 -15.77 13.27
C ASN A 195 5.81 -15.42 13.75
N SER A 196 4.77 -15.86 13.02
CA SER A 196 3.36 -15.64 13.37
C SER A 196 2.93 -16.27 14.71
N TYR A 197 3.77 -17.13 15.31
CA TYR A 197 3.53 -17.74 16.63
C TYR A 197 4.42 -17.20 17.77
N PHE A 198 5.44 -16.39 17.48
CA PHE A 198 6.21 -15.67 18.49
C PHE A 198 5.91 -14.19 18.42
N HIS A 199 4.84 -13.78 19.10
CA HIS A 199 4.89 -12.47 19.73
C HIS A 199 5.77 -12.64 20.97
N PRO A 200 7.01 -12.10 21.01
CA PRO A 200 7.70 -12.01 22.28
C PRO A 200 6.80 -11.18 23.19
N GLU A 201 6.36 -11.79 24.29
CA GLU A 201 5.68 -11.05 25.35
C GLU A 201 6.57 -9.86 25.71
N GLY A 202 6.12 -8.65 25.37
CA GLY A 202 6.90 -7.43 25.57
C GLY A 202 7.09 -6.53 24.36
N ARG A 203 6.73 -6.92 23.12
CA ARG A 203 6.62 -5.93 22.04
C ARG A 203 5.40 -5.04 22.28
N SER A 204 5.65 -3.80 22.67
CA SER A 204 4.61 -2.80 22.85
C SER A 204 3.83 -2.62 21.55
N ARG A 205 2.52 -2.92 21.57
CA ARG A 205 1.68 -2.81 20.40
C ARG A 205 1.24 -1.36 20.21
N PHE A 206 1.30 -0.90 18.97
CA PHE A 206 0.72 0.37 18.54
C PHE A 206 -0.39 0.02 17.54
N LEU A 207 -1.64 0.22 17.95
CA LEU A 207 -2.80 -0.30 17.23
C LEU A 207 -3.95 0.71 17.24
N LEU A 208 -4.77 0.69 16.18
CA LEU A 208 -6.00 1.44 16.06
C LEU A 208 -7.01 0.60 15.29
N SER A 209 -8.19 0.41 15.83
CA SER A 209 -9.30 -0.27 15.16
C SER A 209 -10.65 0.36 15.53
N VAL A 210 -11.62 0.23 14.63
CA VAL A 210 -12.99 0.72 14.80
C VAL A 210 -13.95 -0.44 14.52
N SER A 211 -14.85 -0.73 15.46
CA SER A 211 -15.82 -1.83 15.30
C SER A 211 -17.19 -1.47 15.89
N PRO A 212 -18.31 -1.70 15.17
CA PRO A 212 -18.35 -2.16 13.78
C PRO A 212 -17.82 -1.10 12.81
N ASN A 213 -17.37 -1.52 11.63
CA ASN A 213 -17.01 -0.65 10.51
C ASN A 213 -17.42 -1.36 9.21
N PRO A 214 -18.43 -0.88 8.46
CA PRO A 214 -19.18 0.37 8.66
C PRO A 214 -20.07 0.41 9.92
N PHE A 215 -20.46 1.61 10.40
CA PHE A 215 -21.41 1.77 11.51
C PHE A 215 -22.49 2.82 11.27
N ARG A 216 -23.64 2.68 11.95
CA ARG A 216 -24.81 3.60 11.85
C ARG A 216 -25.04 4.51 13.04
N ARG A 217 -24.76 4.02 14.25
CA ARG A 217 -25.05 4.74 15.49
C ARG A 217 -23.79 4.99 16.28
N ASP A 218 -23.16 3.91 16.71
CA ASP A 218 -21.98 3.93 17.57
C ASP A 218 -20.98 2.90 17.06
N ALA A 219 -19.70 3.22 17.21
CA ALA A 219 -18.59 2.31 17.06
C ALA A 219 -17.67 2.40 18.27
N VAL A 220 -17.01 1.30 18.59
CA VAL A 220 -15.94 1.25 19.58
C VAL A 220 -14.62 1.46 18.86
N VAL A 221 -13.97 2.58 19.18
CA VAL A 221 -12.58 2.82 18.81
C VAL A 221 -11.70 2.14 19.86
N THR A 222 -10.91 1.16 19.43
CA THR A 222 -9.91 0.49 20.28
C THR A 222 -8.52 0.92 19.83
N PHE A 223 -7.69 1.34 20.76
CA PHE A 223 -6.30 1.69 20.46
C PHE A 223 -5.34 1.30 21.58
N GLU A 224 -4.10 1.00 21.23
CA GLU A 224 -3.05 0.63 22.17
C GLU A 224 -1.85 1.56 21.96
N VAL A 225 -1.35 2.14 23.06
CA VAL A 225 -0.19 3.04 23.05
C VAL A 225 0.86 2.54 24.05
N PRO A 226 2.14 2.42 23.64
CA PRO A 226 3.25 2.15 24.52
C PRO A 226 3.36 3.11 25.70
N ALA A 227 3.83 2.63 26.86
CA ALA A 227 4.02 3.47 28.04
C ALA A 227 4.94 4.69 27.78
N LEU A 228 5.97 4.51 26.96
CA LEU A 228 6.89 5.57 26.56
C LEU A 228 6.24 6.64 25.65
N GLU A 229 5.14 6.31 24.98
CA GLU A 229 4.45 7.20 24.04
C GLU A 229 3.13 7.77 24.61
N ALA A 230 2.72 7.34 25.81
CA ALA A 230 1.45 7.72 26.43
C ALA A 230 1.39 9.17 26.96
N GLN A 231 2.48 9.94 26.85
CA GLN A 231 2.54 11.33 27.34
C GLN A 231 1.86 12.33 26.41
N GLU A 232 1.90 12.08 25.10
CA GLU A 232 1.27 12.92 24.08
C GLU A 232 0.54 12.02 23.11
N VAL A 233 -0.78 11.88 23.28
CA VAL A 233 -1.62 11.04 22.42
C VAL A 233 -2.73 11.92 21.83
N SER A 234 -2.90 11.84 20.52
CA SER A 234 -3.98 12.50 19.81
C SER A 234 -4.79 11.50 19.02
N LEU A 235 -6.12 11.63 19.07
CA LEU A 235 -7.05 10.84 18.28
C LEU A 235 -7.97 11.80 17.53
N ARG A 236 -7.79 11.89 16.21
CA ARG A 236 -8.39 12.91 15.34
C ARG A 236 -9.07 12.25 14.14
N VAL A 237 -10.18 12.83 13.69
CA VAL A 237 -10.95 12.37 12.54
C VAL A 237 -10.78 13.38 11.41
N TYR A 238 -10.51 12.87 10.22
CA TYR A 238 -10.34 13.65 8.99
C TYR A 238 -11.35 13.20 7.94
N ASP A 239 -11.82 14.15 7.13
CA ASP A 239 -12.56 13.84 5.91
C ASP A 239 -11.61 13.47 4.75
N VAL A 240 -12.17 13.11 3.60
CA VAL A 240 -11.41 12.74 2.39
C VAL A 240 -10.56 13.89 1.83
N SER A 241 -10.75 15.13 2.27
CA SER A 241 -9.89 16.26 1.88
C SER A 241 -8.68 16.45 2.79
N GLY A 242 -8.50 15.56 3.78
CA GLY A 242 -7.46 15.70 4.80
C GLY A 242 -7.79 16.77 5.86
N ARG A 243 -9.00 17.34 5.85
CA ARG A 243 -9.41 18.33 6.86
C ARG A 243 -9.85 17.61 8.12
N GLN A 244 -9.31 18.05 9.26
CA GLN A 244 -9.76 17.57 10.57
C GLN A 244 -11.21 18.02 10.83
N VAL A 245 -12.13 17.06 10.97
CA VAL A 245 -13.56 17.30 11.21
C VAL A 245 -13.99 16.98 12.63
N SER A 246 -13.23 16.14 13.34
CA SER A 246 -13.53 15.79 14.73
C SER A 246 -12.26 15.47 15.51
N SER A 247 -12.39 15.47 16.84
CA SER A 247 -11.48 14.74 17.71
C SER A 247 -12.31 13.87 18.63
N VAL A 248 -12.14 12.56 18.51
CA VAL A 248 -12.84 11.55 19.33
C VAL A 248 -12.47 11.69 20.82
N TRP A 249 -11.38 12.40 21.12
CA TRP A 249 -10.80 12.49 22.46
C TRP A 249 -10.87 13.89 23.10
N THR A 250 -11.43 14.92 22.44
CA THR A 250 -11.48 16.28 23.01
C THR A 250 -12.79 16.59 23.75
N GLN A 251 -13.50 15.58 24.24
CA GLN A 251 -14.64 15.78 25.14
C GLN A 251 -14.52 14.87 26.38
N ALA A 252 -14.02 15.46 27.47
CA ALA A 252 -14.02 14.96 28.86
C ALA A 252 -12.86 14.05 29.35
N LYS A 253 -11.83 14.70 29.94
CA LYS A 253 -11.21 14.34 31.23
C LYS A 253 -10.81 12.86 31.46
N GLY A 254 -9.86 12.33 30.70
CA GLY A 254 -9.15 11.11 31.08
C GLY A 254 -7.75 11.06 30.49
N ARG A 255 -6.72 10.83 31.31
CA ARG A 255 -5.37 10.49 30.81
C ARG A 255 -5.47 9.20 30.00
N VAL A 256 -4.90 9.16 28.80
CA VAL A 256 -4.71 7.90 28.07
C VAL A 256 -3.86 6.99 28.95
N LYS A 257 -4.36 5.80 29.24
CA LYS A 257 -3.57 4.81 30.00
C LYS A 257 -2.62 4.14 29.02
N SER A 258 -1.40 3.83 29.47
CA SER A 258 -0.55 2.90 28.73
C SER A 258 -1.28 1.57 28.52
N GLY A 259 -1.13 0.98 27.34
CA GLY A 259 -1.86 -0.24 26.96
C GLY A 259 -3.20 0.06 26.26
N VAL A 260 -4.16 -0.86 26.39
CA VAL A 260 -5.40 -0.85 25.60
C VAL A 260 -6.41 0.15 26.15
N ASN A 261 -6.88 1.04 25.27
CA ASN A 261 -7.92 2.02 25.52
C ASN A 261 -9.12 1.76 24.59
N ARG A 262 -10.33 2.05 25.08
CA ARG A 262 -11.58 1.90 24.33
C ARG A 262 -12.45 3.14 24.51
N ILE A 263 -12.93 3.70 23.40
CA ILE A 263 -13.84 4.86 23.40
C ILE A 263 -15.03 4.53 22.50
N VAL A 264 -16.25 4.81 23.00
CA VAL A 264 -17.45 4.76 22.17
C VAL A 264 -17.56 6.08 21.41
N TRP A 265 -17.66 6.03 20.10
CA TRP A 265 -17.83 7.18 19.23
C TRP A 265 -19.09 7.02 18.39
N ASN A 266 -19.93 8.06 18.39
CA ASN A 266 -21.23 8.05 17.73
C ASN A 266 -21.24 8.75 16.37
N GLY A 267 -20.05 8.99 15.80
CA GLY A 267 -19.88 9.73 14.55
C GLY A 267 -20.07 11.25 14.69
N SER A 268 -19.88 11.83 15.88
CA SER A 268 -19.98 13.28 16.09
C SER A 268 -18.72 14.04 15.67
N ASP A 269 -18.91 15.28 15.21
CA ASP A 269 -17.89 16.28 14.92
C ASP A 269 -17.47 17.09 16.17
N VAL A 270 -16.60 18.10 15.98
CA VAL A 270 -16.15 18.98 17.08
C VAL A 270 -17.28 19.80 17.74
N MET A 271 -18.39 20.04 17.03
CA MET A 271 -19.56 20.77 17.53
C MET A 271 -20.58 19.85 18.20
N GLY A 272 -20.34 18.53 18.20
CA GLY A 272 -21.27 17.52 18.71
C GLY A 272 -22.31 17.07 17.68
N GLU A 273 -22.26 17.57 16.45
CA GLU A 273 -23.19 17.24 15.39
C GLU A 273 -22.78 15.95 14.68
N ARG A 274 -23.77 15.17 14.23
CA ARG A 274 -23.47 13.91 13.52
C ARG A 274 -22.93 14.17 12.12
N LEU A 275 -21.77 13.58 11.84
CA LEU A 275 -21.18 13.51 10.52
C LEU A 275 -22.15 12.89 9.50
N LYS A 276 -21.96 13.24 8.23
CA LYS A 276 -22.74 12.67 7.11
C LYS A 276 -22.26 11.25 6.80
N SER A 277 -23.10 10.45 6.14
CA SER A 277 -22.64 9.20 5.56
C SER A 277 -21.45 9.44 4.65
N GLY A 278 -20.44 8.58 4.72
CA GLY A 278 -19.22 8.72 3.93
C GLY A 278 -18.01 8.06 4.57
N ILE A 279 -16.87 8.21 3.89
CA ILE A 279 -15.57 7.71 4.32
C ILE A 279 -14.84 8.80 5.12
N TYR A 280 -14.24 8.41 6.24
CA TYR A 280 -13.45 9.25 7.12
C TYR A 280 -12.17 8.50 7.53
N PHE A 281 -11.19 9.24 8.03
CA PHE A 281 -9.91 8.70 8.46
C PHE A 281 -9.66 9.05 9.93
N LEU A 282 -9.46 8.03 10.75
CA LEU A 282 -9.11 8.19 12.14
C LEU A 282 -7.60 8.07 12.28
N LYS A 283 -6.92 9.12 12.76
CA LYS A 283 -5.49 9.12 13.04
C LYS A 283 -5.26 9.09 14.54
N LEU A 284 -4.55 8.07 15.00
CA LEU A 284 -3.92 8.03 16.31
C LEU A 284 -2.47 8.49 16.12
N GLY A 285 -2.12 9.61 16.74
CA GLY A 285 -0.76 10.14 16.74
C GLY A 285 -0.17 10.17 18.15
N THR A 286 1.11 9.84 18.26
CA THR A 286 1.96 10.10 19.43
C THR A 286 3.07 11.08 19.06
N GLY A 287 3.93 11.44 20.02
CA GLY A 287 5.08 12.30 19.74
C GLY A 287 6.06 11.76 18.67
N SER A 288 6.04 10.45 18.37
CA SER A 288 6.96 9.83 17.39
C SER A 288 6.31 8.90 16.37
N LYS A 289 5.06 8.50 16.56
CA LYS A 289 4.38 7.53 15.68
C LYS A 289 2.98 7.97 15.32
N SER A 290 2.49 7.48 14.20
CA SER A 290 1.07 7.58 13.89
C SER A 290 0.56 6.35 13.14
N ILE A 291 -0.70 6.03 13.37
CA ILE A 291 -1.47 4.99 12.70
C ILE A 291 -2.79 5.58 12.23
N VAL A 292 -3.20 5.22 11.02
CA VAL A 292 -4.44 5.71 10.39
C VAL A 292 -5.35 4.51 10.14
N SER A 293 -6.65 4.69 10.39
CA SER A 293 -7.70 3.71 10.10
C SER A 293 -8.78 4.36 9.25
N LYS A 294 -9.20 3.69 8.18
CA LYS A 294 -10.39 4.05 7.39
C LYS A 294 -11.66 3.75 8.20
N VAL A 295 -12.64 4.63 8.14
CA VAL A 295 -13.93 4.52 8.82
C VAL A 295 -15.04 4.83 7.84
N VAL A 296 -16.08 4.01 7.82
CA VAL A 296 -17.28 4.21 6.99
C VAL A 296 -18.49 4.46 7.90
N ILE A 297 -19.09 5.65 7.77
CA ILE A 297 -20.30 6.03 8.48
C ILE A 297 -21.51 5.84 7.56
N LEU A 298 -22.54 5.17 8.06
CA LEU A 298 -23.83 4.99 7.39
C LEU A 298 -24.91 5.76 8.16
N ARG A 299 -25.88 6.34 7.45
CA ARG A 299 -27.14 6.82 8.04
C ARG A 299 -28.22 5.77 7.79
#